data_AF-A0A2K3MGG1-F1
#
_entry.id   AF-A0A2K3MGG1-F1
#
_cell.length_a   1.000
_cell.length_b   1.000
_cell.length_c   1.000
_cell.angle_alpha   90.00
_cell.angle_beta   90.00
_cell.angle_gamma   90.00
#
_symmetry.space_group_name_H-M   'P 1'
#
loop_
_entity.id
_entity.type
_entity.pdbx_description
1 polymer ?
#
loop_
_entity_poly.entity_id
_entity_poly.type
_entity_poly.pdbx_seq_one_letter_code
_entity_poly.pdbx_strand_id
1 'polypeptide(L)'
;MILNNGYAYNVDADIYFNVENFPEYWKLSSRGLEDNRAGERVAVDSRKKNPADFALWKSAKPGEPFWESPWGPGRPGWHIECSAMSAAYLGHSFDIHDGGIDLVFLTMKMKLLRVVLRV
;
A
#
# COMPACT_ATOMS: atom_id res chain seq x y z
N MET A 1 -14.47 0.44 4.37
CA MET A 1 -13.67 1.23 5.34
C MET A 1 -12.53 2.01 4.69
N ILE A 2 -11.77 1.47 3.71
CA ILE A 2 -10.71 2.21 2.99
C ILE A 2 -11.21 2.95 1.75
N LEU A 3 -11.99 2.24 0.91
CA LEU A 3 -12.65 2.84 -0.26
C LEU A 3 -13.62 3.96 0.13
N ASN A 4 -14.34 3.79 1.25
CA ASN A 4 -15.35 4.75 1.70
C ASN A 4 -14.74 6.06 2.23
N ASN A 5 -13.48 6.04 2.65
CA ASN A 5 -12.80 7.22 3.21
C ASN A 5 -11.95 7.95 2.15
N GLY A 6 -12.04 7.55 0.87
CA GLY A 6 -11.31 8.16 -0.23
C GLY A 6 -9.83 7.78 -0.34
N TYR A 7 -9.28 7.04 0.63
CA TYR A 7 -7.86 6.66 0.64
C TYR A 7 -7.50 5.53 -0.32
N ALA A 8 -8.49 4.88 -0.93
CA ALA A 8 -8.27 3.90 -1.96
C ALA A 8 -9.28 4.05 -3.11
N TYR A 9 -8.93 3.53 -4.27
CA TYR A 9 -9.81 3.48 -5.43
C TYR A 9 -9.65 2.16 -6.18
N ASN A 10 -10.71 1.77 -6.90
CA ASN A 10 -10.74 0.58 -7.74
C ASN A 10 -10.39 0.94 -9.20
N VAL A 11 -9.63 0.06 -9.85
CA VAL A 11 -9.38 0.05 -11.30
C VAL A 11 -9.38 -1.40 -11.75
N ASP A 12 -10.35 -1.82 -12.56
CA ASP A 12 -10.43 -3.19 -13.13
C ASP A 12 -10.19 -4.30 -12.08
N ALA A 13 -10.87 -4.21 -10.92
CA ALA A 13 -10.72 -5.12 -9.77
C ALA A 13 -9.36 -5.05 -9.02
N ASP A 14 -8.43 -4.21 -9.44
CA ASP A 14 -7.29 -3.81 -8.62
C ASP A 14 -7.71 -2.69 -7.64
N ILE A 15 -7.17 -2.72 -6.42
CA ILE A 15 -7.37 -1.65 -5.43
C ILE A 15 -6.03 -0.96 -5.19
N TYR A 16 -5.99 0.35 -5.42
CA TYR A 16 -4.82 1.20 -5.20
C TYR A 16 -5.05 2.16 -4.04
N PHE A 17 -3.99 2.41 -3.27
CA PHE A 17 -3.95 3.50 -2.29
C PHE A 17 -3.72 4.82 -3.00
N ASN A 18 -4.54 5.83 -2.69
CA ASN A 18 -4.41 7.19 -3.22
C ASN A 18 -3.48 8.02 -2.32
N VAL A 19 -2.24 8.22 -2.76
CA VAL A 19 -1.24 8.96 -1.96
C VAL A 19 -1.59 10.44 -1.82
N GLU A 20 -2.32 11.03 -2.77
CA GLU A 20 -2.68 12.46 -2.73
C GLU A 20 -3.69 12.76 -1.63
N ASN A 21 -4.53 11.79 -1.29
CA ASN A 21 -5.51 11.94 -0.21
C ASN A 21 -4.90 11.83 1.19
N PHE A 22 -3.57 11.60 1.31
CA PHE A 22 -2.87 11.58 2.58
C PHE A 22 -1.71 12.60 2.59
N PRO A 23 -1.94 13.85 3.02
CA PRO A 23 -0.95 14.92 2.98
C PRO A 23 0.34 14.62 3.76
N GLU A 24 0.30 13.81 4.81
CA GLU A 24 1.49 13.45 5.58
C GLU A 24 2.36 12.38 4.90
N TYR A 25 1.97 11.86 3.73
CA TYR A 25 2.66 10.77 3.04
C TYR A 25 4.16 11.09 2.83
N TRP A 26 4.44 12.34 2.46
CA TRP A 26 5.78 12.82 2.16
C TRP A 26 6.60 13.20 3.40
N LYS A 27 5.96 13.39 4.56
CA LYS A 27 6.65 13.84 5.78
C LYS A 27 7.57 12.78 6.38
N LEU A 28 7.31 11.51 6.06
CA LEU A 28 8.03 10.37 6.63
C LEU A 28 9.33 10.03 5.89
N SER A 29 9.56 10.51 4.66
CA SER A 29 10.73 10.07 3.87
C SER A 29 11.96 10.91 4.08
N SER A 30 11.86 12.17 4.51
CA SER A 30 12.96 13.16 4.39
C SER A 30 13.62 13.21 2.99
N ARG A 31 12.97 12.59 1.99
CA ARG A 31 13.38 12.46 0.59
C ARG A 31 12.28 13.08 -0.26
N GLY A 32 12.68 13.96 -1.17
CA GLY A 32 11.79 14.70 -2.06
C GLY A 32 11.06 13.80 -3.06
N LEU A 33 10.07 14.35 -3.76
CA LEU A 33 9.34 13.69 -4.84
C LEU A 33 10.28 13.07 -5.90
N GLU A 34 11.46 13.66 -6.06
CA GLU A 34 12.53 13.28 -7.00
C GLU A 34 13.25 11.96 -6.68
N ASP A 35 13.24 11.52 -5.42
CA ASP A 35 13.86 10.26 -4.99
C ASP A 35 12.91 9.05 -5.12
N ASN A 36 11.63 9.32 -5.38
CA ASN A 36 10.62 8.28 -5.55
C ASN A 36 10.68 7.78 -6.99
N ARG A 37 11.64 6.88 -7.26
CA ARG A 37 11.82 6.23 -8.56
C ARG A 37 10.68 5.25 -8.83
N ALA A 38 9.49 5.79 -9.13
CA ALA A 38 8.39 5.02 -9.68
C ALA A 38 8.90 4.33 -10.95
N GLY A 39 8.97 2.99 -10.92
CA GLY A 39 9.40 2.20 -12.08
C GLY A 39 10.71 1.41 -11.92
N GLU A 40 11.48 1.55 -10.83
CA GLU A 40 12.78 0.86 -10.74
C GLU A 40 12.71 -0.67 -10.56
N ARG A 41 11.55 -1.21 -10.15
CA ARG A 41 11.36 -2.67 -9.97
C ARG A 41 10.07 -3.23 -10.60
N VAL A 42 9.08 -2.39 -10.90
CA VAL A 42 7.78 -2.80 -11.45
C VAL A 42 7.34 -1.75 -12.46
N ALA A 43 6.89 -2.18 -13.65
CA ALA A 43 6.36 -1.29 -14.67
C ALA A 43 5.29 -0.36 -14.09
N VAL A 44 5.35 0.93 -14.43
CA VAL A 44 4.35 1.90 -14.00
C VAL A 44 3.03 1.55 -14.67
N ASP A 45 2.06 1.08 -13.88
CA ASP A 45 0.70 0.89 -14.35
C ASP A 45 0.09 2.25 -14.69
N SER A 46 -0.16 2.49 -15.98
CA SER A 46 -0.68 3.76 -16.51
C SER A 46 -2.12 4.05 -16.08
N ARG A 47 -2.82 3.07 -15.50
CA ARG A 47 -4.18 3.23 -14.99
C ARG A 47 -4.21 3.87 -13.59
N LYS A 48 -3.05 4.05 -12.95
CA LYS A 48 -2.96 4.73 -11.65
C LYS A 48 -3.18 6.24 -11.82
N LYS A 49 -3.91 6.83 -10.87
CA LYS A 49 -4.11 8.29 -10.80
C LYS A 49 -2.80 9.02 -10.53
N ASN A 50 -1.96 8.46 -9.65
CA ASN A 50 -0.64 8.99 -9.35
C ASN A 50 0.43 7.88 -9.49
N PRO A 51 1.60 8.15 -10.10
CA PRO A 51 2.68 7.16 -10.20
C PRO A 51 3.13 6.57 -8.86
N ALA A 52 3.02 7.34 -7.76
CA ALA A 52 3.37 6.91 -6.41
C ALA A 52 2.30 6.04 -5.73
N ASP A 53 1.09 5.93 -6.31
CA ASP A 53 0.06 5.02 -5.84
C ASP A 53 0.56 3.57 -5.91
N PHE A 54 0.17 2.78 -4.89
CA PHE A 54 0.59 1.41 -4.75
C PHE A 54 -0.60 0.51 -4.46
N ALA A 55 -0.49 -0.76 -4.87
CA ALA A 55 -1.59 -1.71 -4.76
C ALA A 55 -1.81 -2.14 -3.31
N LEU A 56 -3.08 -2.14 -2.90
CA LEU A 56 -3.57 -2.81 -1.69
C LEU A 56 -4.11 -4.20 -2.03
N TRP A 57 -4.70 -4.35 -3.21
CA TRP A 57 -5.20 -5.61 -3.75
C TRP A 57 -4.91 -5.66 -5.25
N LYS A 58 -4.44 -6.81 -5.73
CA LYS A 58 -4.25 -7.07 -7.16
C LYS A 58 -5.16 -8.20 -7.60
N SER A 59 -5.94 -7.98 -8.65
CA SER A 59 -6.77 -9.03 -9.24
C SER A 59 -5.89 -10.16 -9.77
N ALA A 60 -6.37 -11.39 -9.62
CA ALA A 60 -5.63 -12.57 -10.03
C ALA A 60 -5.65 -12.72 -11.55
N LYS A 61 -4.49 -13.07 -12.14
CA LYS A 61 -4.45 -13.49 -13.54
C LYS A 61 -4.82 -14.96 -13.67
N PRO A 62 -5.26 -15.42 -14.86
CA PRO A 62 -5.54 -16.83 -15.10
C PRO A 62 -4.34 -17.71 -14.72
N GLY A 63 -4.57 -18.69 -13.83
CA GLY A 63 -3.55 -19.63 -13.38
C GLY A 63 -2.69 -19.15 -12.19
N GLU A 64 -2.90 -17.93 -11.68
CA GLU A 64 -2.25 -17.48 -10.44
C GLU A 64 -3.03 -17.96 -9.19
N PRO A 65 -2.35 -18.24 -8.07
CA PRO A 65 -3.03 -18.46 -6.80
C PRO A 65 -3.76 -17.18 -6.35
N PHE A 66 -4.94 -17.35 -5.77
CA PHE A 66 -5.78 -16.23 -5.36
C PHE A 66 -6.58 -16.54 -4.09
N TRP A 67 -7.09 -15.47 -3.48
CA TRP A 67 -8.04 -15.49 -2.39
C TRP A 67 -9.32 -14.75 -2.81
N GLU A 68 -10.46 -15.22 -2.31
CA GLU A 68 -11.74 -14.55 -2.46
C GLU A 68 -11.77 -13.26 -1.64
N SER A 69 -12.37 -12.21 -2.21
CA SER A 69 -12.54 -10.93 -1.54
C SER A 69 -13.78 -10.19 -2.06
N PRO A 70 -14.26 -9.14 -1.37
CA PRO A 70 -15.33 -8.29 -1.88
C PRO A 70 -15.03 -7.61 -3.22
N TRP A 71 -13.76 -7.61 -3.66
CA TRP A 71 -13.31 -7.04 -4.93
C TRP A 71 -13.00 -8.10 -5.99
N GLY A 72 -13.39 -9.35 -5.73
CA GLY A 72 -13.13 -10.50 -6.59
C GLY A 72 -11.82 -11.24 -6.24
N PRO A 73 -11.51 -12.30 -6.99
CA PRO A 73 -10.33 -13.13 -6.77
C PRO A 73 -9.04 -12.33 -7.01
N GLY A 74 -8.12 -12.43 -6.07
CA GLY A 74 -6.87 -11.67 -6.12
C GLY A 74 -5.92 -11.99 -4.99
N ARG A 75 -4.99 -11.07 -4.76
CA ARG A 75 -3.97 -11.19 -3.71
C ARG A 75 -3.67 -9.84 -3.09
N PRO A 76 -3.24 -9.82 -1.81
CA PRO A 76 -2.80 -8.60 -1.16
C PRO A 76 -1.60 -7.98 -1.89
N GLY A 77 -1.53 -6.65 -1.86
CA GLY A 77 -0.33 -5.92 -2.26
C GLY A 77 0.71 -5.96 -1.16
N TRP A 78 1.99 -6.07 -1.51
CA TRP A 78 3.10 -6.27 -0.55
C TRP A 78 2.99 -5.44 0.75
N HIS A 79 2.71 -4.14 0.68
CA HIS A 79 2.70 -3.27 1.86
C HIS A 79 1.52 -3.52 2.83
N ILE A 80 0.40 -4.08 2.37
CA ILE A 80 -0.79 -4.28 3.23
C ILE A 80 -0.60 -5.44 4.20
N GLU A 81 0.15 -6.46 3.80
CA GLU A 81 0.31 -7.71 4.55
C GLU A 81 0.94 -7.43 5.91
N CYS A 82 2.12 -6.82 5.92
CA CYS A 82 2.82 -6.50 7.14
C CYS A 82 2.05 -5.50 8.01
N SER A 83 1.31 -4.57 7.39
CA SER A 83 0.47 -3.59 8.10
C SER A 83 -0.67 -4.27 8.85
N ALA A 84 -1.40 -5.17 8.19
CA ALA A 84 -2.50 -5.93 8.79
C ALA A 84 -1.99 -6.90 9.88
N MET A 85 -0.92 -7.66 9.60
CA MET A 85 -0.36 -8.61 10.57
C MET A 85 0.12 -7.92 11.84
N SER A 86 0.93 -6.86 11.69
CA SER A 86 1.44 -6.13 12.85
C SER A 86 0.34 -5.47 13.68
N ALA A 87 -0.72 -4.95 13.05
CA ALA A 87 -1.85 -4.40 13.79
C ALA A 87 -2.60 -5.49 14.57
N ALA A 88 -2.79 -6.67 13.97
CA ALA A 88 -3.44 -7.80 14.62
C ALA A 88 -2.66 -8.34 15.83
N TYR A 89 -1.33 -8.36 15.76
CA TYR A 89 -0.49 -8.96 16.82
C TYR A 89 0.08 -7.96 17.83
N LEU A 90 0.41 -6.73 17.41
CA LEU A 90 1.06 -5.70 18.23
C LEU A 90 0.14 -4.51 18.53
N GLY A 91 -1.05 -4.48 17.95
CA GLY A 91 -1.94 -3.32 18.00
C GLY A 91 -1.54 -2.20 17.02
N HIS A 92 -2.32 -1.13 17.02
CA HIS A 92 -2.08 0.01 16.11
C HIS A 92 -0.93 0.93 16.55
N SER A 93 -0.42 0.77 17.78
CA SER A 93 0.69 1.53 18.33
C SER A 93 1.63 0.61 19.09
N PHE A 94 2.91 0.62 18.71
CA PHE A 94 3.98 -0.15 19.33
C PHE A 94 5.31 0.58 19.14
N ASP A 95 6.32 0.21 19.94
CA ASP A 95 7.49 1.05 20.17
C ASP A 95 8.49 1.08 19.00
N ILE A 96 8.80 -0.06 18.41
CA ILE A 96 9.88 -0.19 17.42
C ILE A 96 9.37 -0.96 16.19
N HIS A 97 9.56 -0.37 15.02
CA HIS A 97 9.35 -1.01 13.73
C HIS A 97 10.62 -0.89 12.90
N ASP A 98 11.33 -2.00 12.73
CA ASP A 98 12.66 -2.05 12.15
C ASP A 98 12.70 -2.88 10.85
N GLY A 99 13.79 -2.77 10.09
CA GLY A 99 14.05 -3.50 8.85
C GLY A 99 15.36 -3.07 8.18
N GLY A 100 15.78 -3.79 7.13
CA GLY A 100 16.96 -3.42 6.34
C GLY A 100 16.85 -2.00 5.77
N ILE A 101 18.00 -1.37 5.47
CA ILE A 101 18.03 0.00 4.92
C ILE A 101 17.29 0.10 3.56
N ASP A 102 17.27 -0.99 2.81
CA ASP A 102 16.51 -1.16 1.57
C ASP A 102 14.98 -1.14 1.80
N LEU A 103 14.53 -1.40 3.03
CA LEU A 103 13.13 -1.42 3.42
C LEU A 103 12.63 -0.08 3.95
N VAL A 104 13.47 0.95 4.14
CA VAL A 104 13.06 2.23 4.74
C VAL A 104 11.79 2.79 4.08
N PHE A 105 11.72 2.78 2.74
CA PHE A 105 10.54 3.25 2.00
C PHE A 105 9.34 2.27 2.05
N LEU A 106 9.58 0.96 2.14
CA LEU A 106 8.54 -0.06 2.30
C LEU A 106 7.90 0.02 3.69
N THR A 107 8.73 0.13 4.72
CA THR A 107 8.37 0.33 6.13
C THR A 107 7.53 1.58 6.34
N MET A 108 7.83 2.67 5.61
CA MET A 108 7.03 3.89 5.65
C MET A 108 5.61 3.70 5.12
N LYS A 109 5.46 3.06 3.96
CA LYS A 109 4.15 2.75 3.38
C LYS A 109 3.32 1.89 4.34
N MET A 110 3.95 1.08 5.17
CA MET A 110 3.24 0.32 6.21
C MET A 110 2.75 1.19 7.37
N LYS A 111 3.58 2.12 7.87
CA LYS A 111 3.17 3.07 8.91
C LYS A 111 1.95 3.89 8.47
N LEU A 112 1.96 4.33 7.22
CA LEU A 112 0.83 5.01 6.57
C LEU A 112 -0.44 4.19 6.64
N LEU A 113 -0.37 2.92 6.23
CA LEU A 113 -1.53 2.04 6.22
C LEU A 113 -2.05 1.80 7.64
N ARG A 114 -1.21 1.73 8.67
CA ARG A 114 -1.73 1.63 10.05
C ARG A 114 -2.52 2.86 10.50
N VAL A 115 -2.06 4.06 10.15
CA VAL A 115 -2.74 5.32 10.50
C VAL A 115 -4.09 5.44 9.80
N VAL A 116 -4.13 5.07 8.52
CA VAL A 116 -5.28 5.31 7.64
C VAL A 116 -6.29 4.18 7.69
N LEU A 117 -5.83 2.94 7.79
CA LEU A 117 -6.68 1.79 7.56
C LEU A 117 -7.37 1.28 8.81
N ARG A 118 -6.81 1.51 10.02
CA ARG A 118 -7.23 0.83 11.27
C ARG A 118 -7.67 -0.62 11.02
N VAL A 119 -6.91 -1.34 10.18
CA VAL A 119 -7.06 -2.79 9.99
C VAL A 119 -6.48 -3.52 11.17
#